data_AF-A0A3E0DX63-F1
#
_entry.id   AF-A0A3E0DX63-F1
#
_cell.length_a   1.000
_cell.length_b   1.000
_cell.length_c   1.000
_cell.angle_alpha   90.00
_cell.angle_beta   90.00
_cell.angle_gamma   90.00
#
_symmetry.space_group_name_H-M   'P 1'
#
loop_
_entity.id
_entity.type
_entity.pdbx_description
1 polymer ?
#
loop_
_entity_poly.entity_id
_entity_poly.type
_entity_poly.pdbx_seq_one_letter_code
_entity_poly.pdbx_strand_id
1 'polypeptide(L)'
;MKRNFSTLLILVVSLAFTSCKDDDDDPNVVQVKINNVVPEQYLQIVRGLGMETYTGDTPPDISGTYLMSPNLLLRSNIPNDAPSNSPFVNYTINFTNQNSSNFSISFTGSASGEQDSSNSAVIAGSGNDFSVYGKSTTVVGSNSVVLGVIYSGTMEGGKIKNLKRAIIVLDDSKGGPNLLKNENARVFQDGDRSS
;
A
#
# COMPACT_ATOMS: atom_id res chain seq x y z
N MET A 1 0.03 -46.60 -64.79
CA MET A 1 1.34 -46.06 -64.32
C MET A 1 1.20 -44.55 -64.20
N LYS A 2 1.62 -43.97 -63.06
CA LYS A 2 1.66 -42.51 -62.69
C LYS A 2 0.29 -41.93 -62.26
N ARG A 3 -0.01 -41.81 -60.95
CA ARG A 3 0.32 -40.68 -60.01
C ARG A 3 0.02 -39.34 -60.70
N ASN A 4 -0.87 -38.49 -60.19
CA ASN A 4 -0.55 -37.57 -59.09
C ASN A 4 -1.80 -37.08 -58.33
N PHE A 5 -1.67 -37.15 -57.01
CA PHE A 5 -2.54 -36.63 -55.97
C PHE A 5 -2.02 -35.22 -55.63
N SER A 6 -2.85 -34.19 -55.70
CA SER A 6 -2.48 -32.86 -55.17
C SER A 6 -3.70 -32.23 -54.52
N THR A 7 -3.82 -32.49 -53.23
CA THR A 7 -4.82 -31.94 -52.33
C THR A 7 -4.40 -30.52 -51.98
N LEU A 8 -5.14 -29.52 -52.45
CA LEU A 8 -4.97 -28.13 -52.04
C LEU A 8 -5.70 -27.95 -50.69
N LEU A 9 -4.94 -28.00 -49.60
CA LEU A 9 -5.40 -27.76 -48.24
C LEU A 9 -5.57 -26.24 -48.04
N ILE A 10 -6.81 -25.76 -48.09
CA ILE A 10 -7.14 -24.37 -47.73
C ILE A 10 -7.15 -24.28 -46.20
N LEU A 11 -6.11 -23.68 -45.64
CA LEU A 11 -6.01 -23.35 -44.22
C LEU A 11 -6.88 -22.10 -43.95
N VAL A 12 -8.11 -22.30 -43.49
CA VAL A 12 -8.97 -21.21 -43.00
C VAL A 12 -8.46 -20.81 -41.61
N VAL A 13 -7.67 -19.74 -41.55
CA VAL A 13 -7.30 -19.07 -40.31
C VAL A 13 -8.50 -18.22 -39.88
N SER A 14 -9.32 -18.77 -38.99
CA SER A 14 -10.33 -18.02 -38.25
C SER A 14 -9.63 -17.11 -37.24
N LEU A 15 -9.36 -15.87 -37.66
CA LEU A 15 -9.05 -14.76 -36.76
C LEU A 15 -10.27 -14.50 -35.89
N ALA A 16 -10.27 -15.08 -34.69
CA ALA A 16 -11.13 -14.64 -33.61
C ALA A 16 -10.64 -13.25 -33.18
N PHE A 17 -11.20 -12.20 -33.78
CA PHE A 17 -11.19 -10.88 -33.16
C PHE A 17 -12.11 -10.96 -31.94
N THR A 18 -11.54 -11.32 -30.78
CA THR A 18 -12.18 -11.03 -29.51
C THR A 18 -12.20 -9.51 -29.41
N SER A 19 -13.36 -8.92 -29.71
CA SER A 19 -13.68 -7.54 -29.38
C SER A 19 -13.42 -7.37 -27.88
N CYS A 20 -12.31 -6.71 -27.52
CA CYS A 20 -12.27 -6.02 -26.24
C CYS A 20 -13.49 -5.10 -26.25
N LYS A 21 -14.44 -5.37 -25.36
CA LYS A 21 -15.39 -4.34 -24.99
C LYS A 21 -14.57 -3.31 -24.26
N ASP A 22 -14.57 -2.09 -24.79
CA ASP A 22 -14.20 -0.91 -24.04
C ASP A 22 -15.22 -0.84 -22.89
N ASP A 23 -14.80 -1.29 -21.71
CA ASP A 23 -15.57 -1.14 -20.49
C ASP A 23 -15.51 0.34 -20.12
N ASP A 24 -16.64 1.03 -20.27
CA ASP A 24 -16.85 2.40 -19.83
C ASP A 24 -16.29 2.57 -18.40
N ASP A 25 -15.36 3.52 -18.24
CA ASP A 25 -14.66 3.87 -16.99
C ASP A 25 -15.66 4.30 -15.89
N ASP A 26 -16.30 3.34 -15.23
CA ASP A 26 -16.84 3.57 -13.89
C ASP A 26 -15.64 3.71 -12.96
N PRO A 27 -15.43 4.87 -12.30
CA PRO A 27 -14.27 5.04 -11.43
C PRO A 27 -14.30 3.95 -10.36
N ASN A 28 -13.26 3.11 -10.37
CA ASN A 28 -13.07 2.06 -9.38
C ASN A 28 -13.31 2.65 -7.98
N VAL A 29 -14.41 2.26 -7.34
CA VAL A 29 -14.90 2.84 -6.08
C VAL A 29 -13.83 2.77 -4.98
N VAL A 30 -13.00 1.73 -5.00
CA VAL A 30 -11.87 1.56 -4.09
C VAL A 30 -10.81 2.64 -4.36
N GLN A 31 -10.45 2.87 -5.62
CA GLN A 31 -9.48 3.91 -5.99
C GLN A 31 -9.93 5.30 -5.56
N VAL A 32 -11.22 5.62 -5.72
CA VAL A 32 -11.79 6.90 -5.24
C VAL A 32 -11.65 7.02 -3.73
N LYS A 33 -11.97 5.97 -2.97
CA LYS A 33 -11.81 5.93 -1.51
C LYS A 33 -10.35 6.09 -1.09
N ILE A 34 -9.43 5.39 -1.75
CA ILE A 34 -7.99 5.52 -1.51
C ILE A 34 -7.55 6.97 -1.72
N ASN A 35 -7.88 7.57 -2.86
CA ASN A 35 -7.46 8.93 -3.22
C ASN A 35 -8.00 10.01 -2.27
N ASN A 36 -9.17 9.78 -1.65
CA ASN A 36 -9.72 10.67 -0.62
C ASN A 36 -8.91 10.62 0.69
N VAL A 37 -8.23 9.49 0.96
CA VAL A 37 -7.39 9.31 2.15
C VAL A 37 -5.93 9.67 1.86
N VAL A 38 -5.33 9.10 0.83
CA VAL A 38 -3.96 9.43 0.41
C VAL A 38 -4.02 9.73 -1.09
N PRO A 39 -3.97 11.01 -1.49
CA PRO A 39 -4.03 11.38 -2.89
C PRO A 39 -2.91 10.73 -3.71
N GLU A 40 -3.21 10.39 -4.96
CA GLU A 40 -2.35 9.58 -5.83
C GLU A 40 -0.92 10.12 -5.96
N GLN A 41 -0.72 11.45 -5.95
CA GLN A 41 0.62 12.05 -5.99
C GLN A 41 1.54 11.59 -4.83
N TYR A 42 0.97 11.39 -3.64
CA TYR A 42 1.70 10.90 -2.48
C TYR A 42 1.97 9.39 -2.58
N LEU A 43 1.03 8.63 -3.15
CA LEU A 43 1.23 7.20 -3.43
C LEU A 43 2.34 6.97 -4.45
N GLN A 44 2.49 7.85 -5.45
CA GLN A 44 3.59 7.79 -6.41
C GLN A 44 4.95 7.99 -5.74
N ILE A 45 5.06 8.91 -4.76
CA ILE A 45 6.28 9.06 -3.95
C ILE A 45 6.58 7.77 -3.17
N VAL A 46 5.58 7.20 -2.50
CA VAL A 46 5.73 5.96 -1.71
C VAL A 46 6.16 4.78 -2.59
N ARG A 47 5.58 4.64 -3.80
CA ARG A 47 5.99 3.63 -4.79
C ARG A 47 7.42 3.87 -5.28
N GLY A 48 7.78 5.12 -5.56
CA GLY A 48 9.15 5.53 -5.90
C GLY A 48 10.17 5.19 -4.80
N LEU A 49 9.72 5.05 -3.56
CA LEU A 49 10.55 4.60 -2.43
C LEU A 49 10.64 3.08 -2.27
N GLY A 50 10.00 2.30 -3.13
CA GLY A 50 10.10 0.84 -3.17
C GLY A 50 9.01 0.09 -2.38
N MET A 51 7.90 0.76 -2.06
CA MET A 51 6.72 0.14 -1.48
C MET A 51 5.64 -0.08 -2.54
N GLU A 52 5.32 -1.34 -2.81
CA GLU A 52 4.18 -1.71 -3.63
C GLU A 52 2.88 -1.43 -2.87
N THR A 53 1.88 -0.95 -3.60
CA THR A 53 0.54 -0.67 -3.06
C THR A 53 -0.52 -1.26 -3.97
N TYR A 54 -1.55 -1.86 -3.36
CA TYR A 54 -2.58 -2.61 -4.05
C TYR A 54 -3.92 -1.87 -4.01
N THR A 55 -4.67 -1.92 -5.12
CA THR A 55 -5.92 -1.16 -5.32
C THR A 55 -7.11 -2.03 -5.69
N GLY A 56 -6.96 -3.36 -5.60
CA GLY A 56 -8.05 -4.31 -5.86
C GLY A 56 -9.17 -4.23 -4.81
N ASP A 57 -10.32 -4.81 -5.14
CA ASP A 57 -11.56 -4.78 -4.36
C ASP A 57 -11.85 -6.09 -3.62
N THR A 58 -10.88 -7.00 -3.56
CA THR A 58 -11.00 -8.28 -2.86
C THR A 58 -9.84 -8.49 -1.88
N PRO A 59 -9.60 -7.56 -0.93
CA PRO A 59 -8.54 -7.71 0.04
C PRO A 59 -8.80 -8.92 0.96
N PRO A 60 -7.74 -9.61 1.41
CA PRO A 60 -7.86 -10.62 2.46
C PRO A 60 -8.28 -9.98 3.80
N ASP A 61 -8.73 -10.80 4.76
CA ASP A 61 -8.86 -10.37 6.16
C ASP A 61 -7.48 -10.31 6.80
N ILE A 62 -7.14 -9.14 7.35
CA ILE A 62 -5.85 -8.87 8.01
C ILE A 62 -6.04 -8.46 9.48
N SER A 63 -7.23 -8.66 10.04
CA SER A 63 -7.52 -8.30 11.42
C SER A 63 -6.58 -9.03 12.37
N GLY A 64 -5.87 -8.29 13.22
CA GLY A 64 -4.84 -8.87 14.07
C GLY A 64 -3.77 -7.88 14.50
N THR A 65 -2.85 -8.36 15.34
CA THR A 65 -1.69 -7.60 15.81
C THR A 65 -0.42 -8.20 15.25
N TYR A 66 0.45 -7.35 14.69
CA TYR A 66 1.66 -7.71 13.98
C TYR A 66 2.83 -6.86 14.48
N LEU A 67 4.03 -7.46 14.52
CA LEU A 67 5.23 -6.83 15.03
C LEU A 67 6.32 -6.76 13.95
N MET A 68 6.76 -5.55 13.63
CA MET A 68 7.97 -5.32 12.82
C MET A 68 9.19 -5.31 13.76
N SER A 69 9.94 -6.40 13.79
CA SER A 69 11.10 -6.57 14.69
C SER A 69 12.21 -7.43 14.04
N PRO A 70 13.23 -6.82 13.42
CA PRO A 70 13.53 -5.39 13.49
C PRO A 70 12.68 -4.58 12.50
N ASN A 71 12.27 -3.38 12.91
CA ASN A 71 11.71 -2.37 12.02
C ASN A 71 12.86 -1.65 11.29
N LEU A 72 13.00 -1.86 9.98
CA LEU A 72 14.14 -1.36 9.21
C LEU A 72 13.71 -0.27 8.23
N LEU A 73 14.48 0.82 8.13
CA LEU A 73 14.27 1.82 7.08
C LEU A 73 14.62 1.22 5.72
N LEU A 74 13.66 1.09 4.81
CA LEU A 74 13.90 0.68 3.43
C LEU A 74 14.44 1.84 2.60
N ARG A 75 13.75 2.98 2.60
CA ARG A 75 14.17 4.18 1.89
C ARG A 75 13.50 5.44 2.44
N SER A 76 14.15 6.57 2.23
CA SER A 76 13.65 7.91 2.57
C SER A 76 13.97 8.88 1.44
N ASN A 77 13.14 9.91 1.27
CA ASN A 77 13.45 11.06 0.41
C ASN A 77 13.94 12.29 1.22
N ILE A 78 14.12 12.14 2.53
CA ILE A 78 14.57 13.23 3.40
C ILE A 78 16.10 13.39 3.26
N PRO A 79 16.61 14.60 3.00
CA PRO A 79 18.05 14.84 2.90
C PRO A 79 18.78 14.49 4.21
N ASN A 80 19.92 13.79 4.10
CA ASN A 80 20.76 13.36 5.22
C ASN A 80 20.04 12.49 6.27
N ASP A 81 18.98 11.79 5.87
CA ASP A 81 18.31 10.82 6.72
C ASP A 81 19.15 9.55 6.94
N ALA A 82 18.69 8.67 7.81
CA ALA A 82 19.34 7.38 8.05
C ALA A 82 19.48 6.56 6.74
N PRO A 83 20.59 5.81 6.57
CA PRO A 83 20.77 4.97 5.38
C PRO A 83 19.78 3.79 5.36
N SER A 84 19.62 3.18 4.19
CA SER A 84 18.84 1.95 4.02
C SER A 84 19.31 0.85 4.97
N ASN A 85 18.35 0.05 5.45
CA ASN A 85 18.50 -1.00 6.47
C ASN A 85 18.93 -0.50 7.86
N SER A 86 18.89 0.82 8.12
CA SER A 86 19.09 1.31 9.48
C SER A 86 17.96 0.80 10.37
N PRO A 87 18.27 0.25 11.57
CA PRO A 87 17.26 -0.18 12.51
C PRO A 87 16.58 1.03 13.16
N PHE A 88 15.27 0.96 13.25
CA PHE A 88 14.44 1.86 14.03
C PHE A 88 13.82 1.08 15.19
N VAL A 89 13.15 1.80 16.10
CA VAL A 89 12.41 1.17 17.20
C VAL A 89 11.39 0.20 16.61
N ASN A 90 11.31 -1.00 17.21
CA ASN A 90 10.31 -2.00 16.86
C ASN A 90 8.91 -1.39 16.87
N TYR A 91 8.11 -1.79 15.89
CA TYR A 91 6.81 -1.18 15.65
C TYR A 91 5.72 -2.24 15.67
N THR A 92 4.73 -2.06 16.54
CA THR A 92 3.57 -2.93 16.62
C THR A 92 2.41 -2.25 15.91
N ILE A 93 1.67 -3.00 15.09
CA ILE A 93 0.41 -2.56 14.52
C ILE A 93 -0.72 -3.52 14.88
N ASN A 94 -1.88 -2.96 15.19
CA ASN A 94 -3.13 -3.69 15.35
C ASN A 94 -4.16 -3.19 14.32
N PHE A 95 -4.66 -4.11 13.49
CA PHE A 95 -5.75 -3.88 12.54
C PHE A 95 -7.08 -4.39 13.11
N THR A 96 -8.12 -3.58 13.02
CA THR A 96 -9.44 -3.87 13.61
C THR A 96 -10.56 -3.34 12.73
N ASN A 97 -11.79 -3.81 12.98
CA ASN A 97 -13.00 -3.32 12.34
C ASN A 97 -12.95 -3.34 10.80
N GLN A 98 -12.27 -4.35 10.23
CA GLN A 98 -12.26 -4.53 8.79
C GLN A 98 -13.68 -4.86 8.29
N ASN A 99 -14.11 -4.20 7.22
CA ASN A 99 -15.36 -4.47 6.54
C ASN A 99 -15.15 -4.48 5.03
N SER A 100 -15.20 -5.66 4.43
CA SER A 100 -14.96 -5.85 2.99
C SER A 100 -16.07 -5.27 2.11
N SER A 101 -17.28 -5.04 2.63
CA SER A 101 -18.39 -4.50 1.82
C SER A 101 -18.23 -3.02 1.50
N ASN A 102 -17.50 -2.28 2.32
CA ASN A 102 -17.31 -0.83 2.17
C ASN A 102 -15.84 -0.41 2.17
N PHE A 103 -14.92 -1.38 2.18
CA PHE A 103 -13.47 -1.22 2.18
C PHE A 103 -12.91 -0.49 3.41
N SER A 104 -13.63 -0.45 4.53
CA SER A 104 -13.17 0.24 5.73
C SER A 104 -12.32 -0.67 6.62
N ILE A 105 -11.33 -0.07 7.29
CA ILE A 105 -10.57 -0.70 8.36
C ILE A 105 -10.10 0.38 9.36
N SER A 106 -9.81 -0.03 10.58
CA SER A 106 -9.13 0.81 11.58
C SER A 106 -7.75 0.23 11.90
N PHE A 107 -6.81 1.09 12.26
CA PHE A 107 -5.55 0.64 12.83
C PHE A 107 -5.06 1.53 13.98
N THR A 108 -4.25 0.91 14.84
CA THR A 108 -3.38 1.59 15.79
C THR A 108 -1.97 1.03 15.65
N GLY A 109 -1.01 1.90 15.36
CA GLY A 109 0.40 1.58 15.33
C GLY A 109 1.15 2.29 16.44
N SER A 110 2.15 1.64 17.02
CA SER A 110 2.92 2.19 18.13
C SER A 110 4.35 1.69 18.17
N ALA A 111 5.26 2.59 18.49
CA ALA A 111 6.61 2.31 18.94
C ALA A 111 6.94 3.21 20.14
N SER A 112 8.08 3.01 20.79
CA SER A 112 8.50 3.91 21.88
C SER A 112 8.65 5.34 21.35
N GLY A 113 7.76 6.23 21.80
CA GLY A 113 7.74 7.65 21.39
C GLY A 113 7.01 7.95 20.08
N GLU A 114 6.37 6.96 19.44
CA GLU A 114 5.61 7.14 18.18
C GLU A 114 4.26 6.44 18.29
N GLN A 115 3.20 7.11 17.83
CA GLN A 115 1.86 6.53 17.74
C GLN A 115 1.15 7.02 16.48
N ASP A 116 0.53 6.09 15.77
CA ASP A 116 -0.37 6.37 14.67
C ASP A 116 -1.71 5.70 14.89
N SER A 117 -2.76 6.35 14.45
CA SER A 117 -4.07 5.72 14.43
C SER A 117 -4.93 6.30 13.33
N SER A 118 -5.80 5.47 12.78
CA SER A 118 -6.84 5.86 11.85
C SER A 118 -8.07 5.00 12.09
N ASN A 119 -9.23 5.64 12.30
CA ASN A 119 -10.52 4.96 12.42
C ASN A 119 -11.31 4.95 11.11
N SER A 120 -10.77 5.58 10.06
CA SER A 120 -11.39 5.71 8.75
C SER A 120 -10.37 5.37 7.65
N ALA A 121 -9.56 4.34 7.88
CA ALA A 121 -8.66 3.84 6.86
C ALA A 121 -9.42 3.01 5.83
N VAL A 122 -8.81 2.87 4.66
CA VAL A 122 -9.30 2.10 3.53
C VAL A 122 -8.40 0.89 3.35
N ILE A 123 -8.97 -0.30 3.16
CA ILE A 123 -8.25 -1.51 2.77
C ILE A 123 -8.57 -1.86 1.32
N ALA A 124 -7.55 -2.24 0.57
CA ALA A 124 -7.64 -2.68 -0.81
C ALA A 124 -6.64 -3.81 -1.06
N GLY A 125 -6.87 -4.63 -2.08
CA GLY A 125 -6.09 -5.83 -2.29
C GLY A 125 -6.74 -6.83 -3.23
N SER A 126 -6.02 -7.89 -3.53
CA SER A 126 -6.51 -9.00 -4.34
C SER A 126 -5.82 -10.29 -3.91
N GLY A 127 -6.58 -11.37 -3.78
CA GLY A 127 -6.06 -12.64 -3.30
C GLY A 127 -5.51 -12.48 -1.88
N ASN A 128 -4.21 -12.70 -1.71
CA ASN A 128 -3.54 -12.57 -0.42
C ASN A 128 -2.82 -11.22 -0.24
N ASP A 129 -2.73 -10.40 -1.29
CA ASP A 129 -2.04 -9.12 -1.23
C ASP A 129 -2.99 -8.03 -0.75
N PHE A 130 -2.48 -7.14 0.10
CA PHE A 130 -3.28 -6.05 0.66
C PHE A 130 -2.48 -4.76 0.80
N SER A 131 -3.19 -3.64 0.82
CA SER A 131 -2.70 -2.37 1.30
C SER A 131 -3.78 -1.67 2.15
N VAL A 132 -3.35 -1.04 3.23
CA VAL A 132 -4.18 -0.19 4.08
C VAL A 132 -3.70 1.25 3.95
N TYR A 133 -4.63 2.18 3.74
CA TYR A 133 -4.38 3.60 3.57
C TYR A 133 -5.13 4.37 4.66
N GLY A 134 -4.42 5.09 5.51
CA GLY A 134 -5.03 5.91 6.56
C GLY A 134 -4.39 7.29 6.67
N LYS A 135 -5.06 8.15 7.44
CA LYS A 135 -4.48 9.42 7.92
C LYS A 135 -4.23 9.33 9.41
N SER A 136 -3.06 9.80 9.83
CA SER A 136 -2.70 10.01 11.23
C SER A 136 -2.33 11.49 11.42
N THR A 137 -2.42 12.01 12.63
CA THR A 137 -1.98 13.38 12.94
C THR A 137 -0.96 13.34 14.06
N THR A 138 0.22 13.88 13.79
CA THR A 138 1.25 14.07 14.82
C THR A 138 1.15 15.50 15.35
N VAL A 139 1.12 15.65 16.68
CA VAL A 139 1.05 16.95 17.36
C VAL A 139 2.25 17.09 18.30
N VAL A 140 2.98 18.21 18.19
CA VAL A 140 4.11 18.55 19.06
C VAL A 140 3.98 20.00 19.50
N GLY A 141 3.63 20.21 20.77
CA GLY A 141 3.29 21.54 21.29
C GLY A 141 2.10 22.12 20.54
N SER A 142 2.27 23.30 19.94
CA SER A 142 1.26 23.96 19.09
C SER A 142 1.34 23.57 17.61
N ASN A 143 2.34 22.76 17.22
CA ASN A 143 2.55 22.37 15.82
C ASN A 143 1.93 21.02 15.53
N SER A 144 1.50 20.80 14.28
CA SER A 144 0.96 19.52 13.83
C SER A 144 1.25 19.25 12.37
N VAL A 145 1.34 17.97 12.01
CA VAL A 145 1.38 17.50 10.62
C VAL A 145 0.36 16.38 10.42
N VAL A 146 -0.26 16.34 9.25
CA VAL A 146 -1.11 15.23 8.81
C VAL A 146 -0.26 14.27 8.01
N LEU A 147 -0.25 13.01 8.42
CA LEU A 147 0.47 11.93 7.77
C LEU A 147 -0.50 11.04 6.99
N GLY A 148 -0.10 10.64 5.79
CA GLY A 148 -0.56 9.44 5.14
C GLY A 148 0.23 8.28 5.71
N VAL A 149 -0.46 7.31 6.29
CA VAL A 149 0.15 6.09 6.83
C VAL A 149 -0.36 4.92 6.02
N ILE A 150 0.56 4.22 5.36
CA ILE A 150 0.25 3.12 4.46
C ILE A 150 0.89 1.85 4.99
N TYR A 151 0.17 0.75 4.97
CA TYR A 151 0.71 -0.60 5.24
C TYR A 151 0.46 -1.48 4.02
N SER A 152 1.38 -2.39 3.70
CA SER A 152 1.25 -3.30 2.57
C SER A 152 2.00 -4.61 2.83
N GLY A 153 1.48 -5.70 2.30
CA GLY A 153 2.08 -7.02 2.45
C GLY A 153 1.19 -8.12 1.86
N THR A 154 1.57 -9.36 2.16
CA THR A 154 0.86 -10.56 1.69
C THR A 154 0.48 -11.44 2.87
N MET A 155 -0.78 -11.82 2.99
CA MET A 155 -1.23 -12.77 3.99
C MET A 155 -0.78 -14.20 3.67
N GLU A 156 -0.14 -14.87 4.63
CA GLU A 156 0.25 -16.27 4.51
C GLU A 156 0.22 -16.95 5.88
N GLY A 157 -0.63 -17.97 6.04
CA GLY A 157 -0.69 -18.76 7.27
C GLY A 157 -1.01 -17.94 8.54
N GLY A 158 -1.84 -16.90 8.41
CA GLY A 158 -2.21 -15.99 9.50
C GLY A 158 -1.14 -14.92 9.83
N LYS A 159 -0.04 -14.89 9.07
CA LYS A 159 1.05 -13.91 9.19
C LYS A 159 1.03 -12.95 8.01
N ILE A 160 1.70 -11.82 8.16
CA ILE A 160 1.97 -10.91 7.03
C ILE A 160 3.40 -11.10 6.56
N LYS A 161 3.54 -11.56 5.32
CA LYS A 161 4.82 -11.61 4.62
C LYS A 161 5.17 -10.25 4.03
N ASN A 162 6.46 -9.94 4.12
CA ASN A 162 7.05 -8.72 3.55
C ASN A 162 6.31 -7.44 3.98
N LEU A 163 5.86 -7.37 5.24
CA LEU A 163 5.17 -6.19 5.77
C LEU A 163 6.03 -4.94 5.56
N LYS A 164 5.46 -3.96 4.86
CA LYS A 164 6.02 -2.62 4.69
C LYS A 164 5.08 -1.60 5.27
N ARG A 165 5.66 -0.51 5.77
CA ARG A 165 4.94 0.67 6.28
C ARG A 165 5.52 1.92 5.64
N ALA A 166 4.69 2.80 5.13
CA ALA A 166 5.10 4.15 4.75
C ALA A 166 4.46 5.19 5.65
N ILE A 167 5.22 6.25 5.92
CA ILE A 167 4.71 7.53 6.39
C ILE A 167 5.07 8.60 5.37
N ILE A 168 4.11 9.46 5.06
CA ILE A 168 4.30 10.61 4.17
C ILE A 168 3.52 11.80 4.69
N VAL A 169 4.13 12.99 4.73
CA VAL A 169 3.44 14.20 5.15
C VAL A 169 2.52 14.69 4.02
N LEU A 170 1.23 14.80 4.32
CA LEU A 170 0.19 15.30 3.41
C LEU A 170 -0.11 16.79 3.62
N ASP A 171 0.05 17.27 4.85
CA ASP A 171 -0.20 18.66 5.22
C ASP A 171 0.68 19.05 6.41
N ASP A 172 1.50 20.08 6.22
CA ASP A 172 2.34 20.72 7.23
C ASP A 172 2.05 22.22 7.37
N SER A 173 0.84 22.67 7.02
CA SER A 173 0.40 24.06 7.19
C SER A 173 0.50 24.58 8.63
N LYS A 174 0.43 23.67 9.61
CA LYS A 174 0.67 23.92 11.04
C LYS A 174 1.99 23.32 11.53
N GLY A 175 2.88 22.98 10.61
CA GLY A 175 4.17 22.37 10.89
C GLY A 175 5.13 23.34 11.57
N GLY A 176 5.96 22.82 12.46
CA GLY A 176 7.05 23.55 13.10
C GLY A 176 8.41 23.28 12.42
N PRO A 177 9.50 23.86 12.93
CA PRO A 177 10.85 23.56 12.44
C PRO A 177 11.28 22.11 12.71
N ASN A 178 10.69 21.46 13.73
CA ASN A 178 11.07 20.12 14.19
C ASN A 178 10.19 19.00 13.63
N LEU A 179 9.24 19.32 12.75
CA LEU A 179 8.38 18.33 12.09
C LEU A 179 8.78 18.17 10.63
N LEU A 180 8.56 16.97 10.10
CA LEU A 180 8.76 16.66 8.69
C LEU A 180 7.90 17.58 7.81
N LYS A 181 8.40 17.86 6.61
CA LYS A 181 7.76 18.77 5.66
C LYS A 181 6.88 18.04 4.67
N ASN A 182 5.96 18.75 4.03
CA ASN A 182 5.13 18.19 2.96
C ASN A 182 5.97 17.33 1.99
N GLU A 183 5.42 16.19 1.58
CA GLU A 183 6.07 15.18 0.71
C GLU A 183 7.27 14.45 1.32
N ASN A 184 7.76 14.82 2.50
CA ASN A 184 8.75 14.00 3.22
C ASN A 184 8.14 12.65 3.56
N ALA A 185 8.86 11.60 3.19
CA ALA A 185 8.39 10.23 3.31
C ALA A 185 9.50 9.26 3.70
N ARG A 186 9.11 8.27 4.50
CA ARG A 186 9.94 7.11 4.84
C ARG A 186 9.13 5.85 4.57
N VAL A 187 9.79 4.86 3.99
CA VAL A 187 9.28 3.49 3.89
C VAL A 187 10.13 2.62 4.80
N PHE A 188 9.45 1.83 5.61
CA PHE A 188 10.01 0.82 6.49
C PHE A 188 9.61 -0.58 6.01
N GLN A 189 10.41 -1.56 6.37
CA GLN A 189 10.14 -2.97 6.13
C GLN A 189 10.40 -3.77 7.41
N ASP A 190 9.63 -4.84 7.57
CA ASP A 190 9.89 -5.84 8.58
C ASP A 190 11.14 -6.66 8.21
N GLY A 191 12.11 -6.70 9.13
CA GLY A 191 13.40 -7.30 8.87
C GLY A 191 13.39 -8.83 8.79
N ASP A 192 12.44 -9.50 9.47
CA ASP A 192 12.27 -10.95 9.36
C ASP A 192 11.33 -11.35 8.20
N ARG A 193 10.67 -10.36 7.60
CA ARG A 193 9.72 -10.45 6.48
C ARG A 193 8.50 -11.33 6.80
N SER A 194 8.12 -11.46 8.07
CA SER A 194 7.10 -12.38 8.52
C SER A 194 6.53 -11.98 9.89
N SER A 195 5.71 -10.94 9.92
CA SER A 195 5.04 -10.45 11.13
C SER A 195 3.80 -11.25 11.54
#